data_AF-A0A7C5F403-F1
#
_entry.id   AF-A0A7C5F403-F1
#
_cell.length_a   1.000
_cell.length_b   1.000
_cell.length_c   1.000
_cell.angle_alpha   90.00
_cell.angle_beta   90.00
_cell.angle_gamma   90.00
#
_symmetry.space_group_name_H-M   'P 1'
#
loop_
_entity.id
_entity.type
_entity.pdbx_description
1 polymer ?
#
loop_
_entity_poly.entity_id
_entity_poly.type
_entity_poly.pdbx_seq_one_letter_code
_entity_poly.pdbx_strand_id
1 'polypeptide(L)'
;MQSIRVFRAVGVLWFIALTSLVSHSQAVATGAQPYGSFDGGPDIINLGNLNVHYAIPIYSKPGRGIPFSYTLVFDNSMWRRIGTSGNGYWQPVANWGWAGRTQVQTGYIKYDTIWAECWNKYGEFSSYFKYRFTYYYDKLGKSHRIMATVGESPCDTGPGSGGHFQVPQLTVVANDGSGYLTSIAMSIVLLPRSTVATVL
;
A
#
# COMPACT_ATOMS: atom_id res chain seq x y z
N MET A 1 46.69 9.96 31.79
CA MET A 1 45.33 9.46 32.16
C MET A 1 44.18 10.33 31.63
N GLN A 2 44.39 11.60 31.22
CA GLN A 2 43.33 12.47 30.69
C GLN A 2 42.84 12.09 29.28
N SER A 3 43.71 11.59 28.39
CA SER A 3 43.39 11.28 26.99
C SER A 3 42.37 10.14 26.81
N ILE A 4 42.41 9.12 27.67
CA ILE A 4 41.45 8.00 27.67
C ILE A 4 40.03 8.46 28.03
N ARG A 5 39.88 9.47 28.90
CA ARG A 5 38.57 9.98 29.30
C ARG A 5 37.91 10.79 28.18
N VAL A 6 38.71 11.54 27.41
CA VAL A 6 38.24 12.32 26.25
C VAL A 6 37.83 11.39 25.10
N PHE A 7 38.61 10.35 24.79
CA PHE A 7 38.26 9.38 23.76
C PHE A 7 36.95 8.62 24.08
N ARG A 8 36.73 8.27 25.35
CA ARG A 8 35.46 7.65 25.79
C ARG A 8 34.27 8.60 25.65
N ALA A 9 34.42 9.87 26.01
CA ALA A 9 33.36 10.87 25.89
C ALA A 9 32.99 11.15 24.43
N VAL A 10 33.98 11.28 23.54
CA VAL A 10 33.77 11.49 22.11
C VAL A 10 33.12 10.26 21.46
N GLY A 11 33.54 9.05 21.84
CA GLY A 11 32.93 7.81 21.35
C GLY A 11 31.46 7.68 21.75
N VAL A 12 31.10 8.03 22.99
CA VAL A 12 29.70 8.00 23.47
C VAL A 12 28.85 9.04 22.74
N LEU A 13 29.37 10.26 22.52
CA LEU A 13 28.67 11.31 21.78
C LEU A 13 28.43 10.92 20.31
N TRP A 14 29.41 10.28 19.67
CA TRP A 14 29.24 9.74 18.31
C TRP A 14 28.19 8.63 18.25
N PHE A 15 28.15 7.74 19.25
CA PHE A 15 27.16 6.67 19.31
C PHE A 15 25.73 7.20 19.48
N ILE A 16 25.55 8.24 20.30
CA ILE A 16 24.24 8.91 20.49
C ILE A 16 23.81 9.69 19.23
N ALA A 17 24.76 10.31 18.53
CA ALA A 17 24.47 10.98 17.26
C ALA A 17 24.03 9.99 16.16
N LEU A 18 24.69 8.83 16.08
CA LEU A 18 24.36 7.78 15.09
C LEU A 18 22.99 7.12 15.36
N THR A 19 22.58 6.94 16.61
CA THR A 19 21.26 6.35 16.93
C THR A 19 20.10 7.30 16.67
N SER A 20 20.33 8.62 16.67
CA SER A 20 19.29 9.63 16.37
C SER A 20 18.84 9.66 14.90
N LEU A 21 19.64 9.11 13.98
CA LEU A 21 19.34 9.09 12.54
C LEU A 21 18.28 8.05 12.15
N VAL A 22 17.93 7.12 13.05
CA VAL A 22 17.06 5.97 12.73
C VAL A 22 15.60 6.20 13.14
N SER A 23 15.23 7.39 13.62
CA SER A 23 13.83 7.75 13.91
C SER A 23 13.03 7.97 12.61
N HIS A 24 12.77 6.89 11.88
CA HIS A 24 11.82 6.87 10.77
C HIS A 24 10.40 6.88 11.35
N SER A 25 9.65 7.96 11.13
CA SER A 25 8.20 7.92 11.33
C SER A 25 7.59 7.05 10.24
N GLN A 26 7.39 5.78 10.53
CA GLN A 26 6.68 4.88 9.62
C GLN A 26 5.22 5.33 9.53
N ALA A 27 4.68 5.34 8.31
CA ALA A 27 3.26 5.58 8.11
C ALA A 27 2.46 4.54 8.90
N VAL A 28 1.46 4.97 9.65
CA VAL A 28 0.65 4.08 10.48
C VAL A 28 -0.16 3.17 9.55
N ALA A 29 0.10 1.86 9.61
CA ALA A 29 -0.66 0.88 8.87
C ALA A 29 -2.11 0.81 9.41
N THR A 30 -3.08 1.23 8.61
CA THR A 30 -4.52 1.18 8.95
C THR A 30 -5.10 -0.22 8.73
N GLY A 31 -6.19 -0.56 9.42
CA GLY A 31 -6.89 -1.83 9.27
C GLY A 31 -6.47 -2.93 10.24
N ALA A 32 -7.11 -4.10 10.09
CA ALA A 32 -6.81 -5.30 10.86
C ALA A 32 -5.39 -5.83 10.56
N GLN A 33 -4.73 -6.38 11.57
CA GLN A 33 -3.41 -6.97 11.43
C GLN A 33 -3.45 -8.20 10.49
N PRO A 34 -2.54 -8.31 9.51
CA PRO A 34 -2.41 -9.55 8.75
C PRO A 34 -2.08 -10.71 9.71
N TYR A 35 -2.85 -11.80 9.61
CA TYR A 35 -2.68 -13.04 10.39
C TYR A 35 -2.91 -12.93 11.91
N GLY A 36 -3.62 -11.90 12.39
CA GLY A 36 -4.01 -11.79 13.79
C GLY A 36 -5.14 -12.76 14.18
N SER A 37 -5.10 -13.28 15.41
CA SER A 37 -6.25 -13.94 16.03
C SER A 37 -7.15 -12.87 16.64
N PHE A 38 -8.37 -12.76 16.13
CA PHE A 38 -9.35 -11.76 16.59
C PHE A 38 -10.48 -12.44 17.35
N ASP A 39 -10.85 -11.91 18.51
CA ASP A 39 -12.05 -12.28 19.25
C ASP A 39 -13.22 -11.39 18.79
N GLY A 40 -14.46 -11.89 18.89
CA GLY A 40 -15.66 -11.44 18.17
C GLY A 40 -16.25 -10.06 18.53
N GLY A 41 -15.42 -9.11 18.98
CA GLY A 41 -15.81 -7.71 19.16
C GLY A 41 -15.96 -6.96 17.84
N PRO A 42 -16.76 -5.88 17.80
CA PRO A 42 -16.88 -5.02 16.63
C PRO A 42 -15.61 -4.21 16.34
N ASP A 43 -14.72 -4.12 17.32
CA ASP A 43 -13.42 -3.47 17.28
C ASP A 43 -12.25 -4.46 17.21
N ILE A 44 -11.31 -4.16 16.30
CA ILE A 44 -10.04 -4.84 16.17
C ILE A 44 -8.95 -3.84 16.54
N ILE A 45 -8.16 -4.16 17.57
CA ILE A 45 -7.04 -3.32 17.98
C ILE A 45 -5.74 -3.91 17.43
N ASN A 46 -5.04 -3.14 16.60
CA ASN A 46 -3.71 -3.47 16.14
C ASN A 46 -2.69 -3.12 17.24
N LEU A 47 -2.26 -4.10 18.02
CA LEU A 47 -1.28 -3.90 19.11
C LEU A 47 0.08 -3.34 18.67
N GLY A 48 0.42 -3.46 17.38
CA GLY A 48 1.68 -2.96 16.83
C GLY A 48 1.70 -1.43 16.63
N ASN A 49 0.54 -0.80 16.44
CA ASN A 49 0.44 0.65 16.22
C ASN A 49 -0.73 1.31 16.96
N LEU A 50 -1.41 0.56 17.82
CA LEU A 50 -2.57 0.94 18.61
C LEU A 50 -3.75 1.48 17.78
N ASN A 51 -3.83 1.12 16.50
CA ASN A 51 -4.96 1.46 15.67
C ASN A 51 -6.19 0.64 16.09
N VAL A 52 -7.28 1.32 16.42
CA VAL A 52 -8.60 0.73 16.67
C VAL A 52 -9.38 0.79 15.37
N HIS A 53 -9.81 -0.38 14.91
CA HIS A 53 -10.54 -0.57 13.66
C HIS A 53 -11.95 -1.07 13.94
N TYR A 54 -12.97 -0.33 13.51
CA TYR A 54 -14.36 -0.80 13.50
C TYR A 54 -14.78 -1.17 12.09
N ALA A 55 -15.48 -2.31 11.96
CA ALA A 55 -16.13 -2.72 10.73
C ALA A 55 -17.63 -2.91 10.98
N ILE A 56 -18.45 -1.98 10.51
CA ILE A 56 -19.88 -1.95 10.71
C ILE A 56 -20.56 -2.39 9.40
N PRO A 57 -21.05 -3.64 9.31
CA PRO A 57 -21.77 -4.10 8.12
C PRO A 57 -23.13 -3.40 8.06
N ILE A 58 -23.31 -2.51 7.08
CA ILE A 58 -24.56 -1.74 6.91
C ILE A 58 -25.55 -2.54 6.08
N TYR A 59 -25.08 -3.17 5.00
CA TYR A 59 -25.93 -3.95 4.12
C TYR A 59 -25.13 -5.01 3.38
N SER A 60 -25.68 -6.22 3.28
CA SER A 60 -25.12 -7.30 2.46
C SER A 60 -26.26 -8.07 1.82
N LYS A 61 -26.24 -8.16 0.49
CA LYS A 61 -27.20 -8.95 -0.27
C LYS A 61 -26.44 -9.83 -1.28
N PRO A 62 -26.49 -11.16 -1.11
CA PRO A 62 -26.01 -12.07 -2.14
C PRO A 62 -26.94 -11.92 -3.36
N GLY A 63 -26.41 -11.33 -4.43
CA GLY A 63 -27.12 -11.14 -5.68
C GLY A 63 -26.88 -12.31 -6.64
N ARG A 64 -27.86 -12.61 -7.49
CA ARG A 64 -27.68 -13.55 -8.61
C ARG A 64 -26.96 -12.81 -9.75
N GLY A 65 -25.65 -12.71 -9.65
CA GLY A 65 -24.81 -11.89 -10.52
C GLY A 65 -23.77 -11.12 -9.71
N ILE A 66 -24.00 -9.82 -9.52
CA ILE A 66 -23.09 -8.95 -8.75
C ILE A 66 -23.58 -8.91 -7.30
N PRO A 67 -22.90 -9.55 -6.34
CA PRO A 67 -23.21 -9.39 -4.93
C PRO A 67 -22.94 -7.93 -4.52
N PHE A 68 -23.82 -7.38 -3.70
CA PHE A 68 -23.63 -6.04 -3.14
C PHE A 68 -23.43 -6.16 -1.64
N SER A 69 -22.30 -5.66 -1.17
CA SER A 69 -22.07 -5.40 0.25
C SER A 69 -21.58 -3.97 0.44
N TYR A 70 -21.97 -3.40 1.57
CA TYR A 70 -21.52 -2.11 2.06
C TYR A 70 -21.20 -2.22 3.54
N THR A 71 -19.94 -2.01 3.88
CA THR A 71 -19.41 -1.98 5.23
C THR A 71 -18.84 -0.61 5.50
N LEU A 72 -19.32 0.05 6.54
CA LEU A 72 -18.73 1.29 7.02
C LEU A 72 -17.59 0.94 7.95
N VAL A 73 -16.40 1.46 7.65
CA VAL A 73 -15.18 1.21 8.40
C VAL A 73 -14.72 2.48 9.09
N PHE A 74 -14.17 2.35 10.29
CA PHE A 74 -13.49 3.43 10.99
C PHE A 74 -12.12 2.98 11.48
N ASP A 75 -11.10 3.80 11.23
CA ASP A 75 -9.76 3.66 11.82
C ASP A 75 -9.43 4.90 12.65
N ASN A 76 -9.03 4.72 13.92
CA ASN A 76 -8.68 5.85 14.80
C ASN A 76 -7.34 6.53 14.43
N SER A 77 -6.51 5.90 13.59
CA SER A 77 -5.26 6.45 13.07
C SER A 77 -5.47 7.53 11.99
N MET A 78 -6.37 8.47 12.28
CA MET A 78 -6.76 9.54 11.36
C MET A 78 -5.73 10.67 11.27
N TRP A 79 -4.79 10.76 12.21
CA TRP A 79 -3.78 11.83 12.21
C TRP A 79 -2.53 11.36 11.49
N ARG A 80 -2.10 12.11 10.48
CA ARG A 80 -0.82 11.89 9.81
C ARG A 80 0.05 13.13 9.85
N ARG A 81 1.36 12.91 9.94
CA ARG A 81 2.35 13.98 9.81
C ARG A 81 2.56 14.29 8.32
N ILE A 82 2.40 15.55 7.94
CA ILE A 82 2.71 16.05 6.59
C ILE A 82 3.91 16.98 6.68
N GLY A 83 4.79 16.93 5.68
CA GLY A 83 6.05 17.68 5.63
C GLY A 83 7.26 16.84 6.04
N THR A 84 8.45 17.33 5.69
CA THR A 84 9.74 16.67 5.99
C THR A 84 10.23 17.00 7.41
N SER A 85 11.37 16.44 7.83
CA SER A 85 11.93 16.71 9.15
C SER A 85 12.20 18.22 9.31
N GLY A 86 11.81 18.77 10.47
CA GLY A 86 11.95 20.19 10.80
C GLY A 86 10.75 21.10 10.52
N ASN A 87 9.83 20.72 9.62
CA ASN A 87 8.65 21.55 9.26
C ASN A 87 7.34 20.73 9.11
N GLY A 88 7.26 19.61 9.83
CA GLY A 88 6.09 18.75 9.73
C GLY A 88 5.01 19.10 10.73
N TYR A 89 3.77 19.14 10.27
CA TYR A 89 2.58 19.38 11.06
C TYR A 89 1.63 18.18 10.97
N TRP A 90 0.79 18.01 11.99
CA TRP A 90 -0.24 16.98 11.99
C TRP A 90 -1.46 17.47 11.25
N GLN A 91 -1.95 16.68 10.30
CA GLN A 91 -3.19 16.94 9.59
C GLN A 91 -4.06 15.69 9.66
N PRO A 92 -5.39 15.83 9.87
CA PRO A 92 -6.29 14.70 9.78
C PRO A 92 -6.38 14.23 8.32
N VAL A 93 -6.57 12.93 8.14
CA VAL A 93 -6.98 12.35 6.86
C VAL A 93 -8.35 12.91 6.44
N ALA A 94 -8.57 13.03 5.14
CA ALA A 94 -9.72 13.78 4.59
C ALA A 94 -11.09 13.25 5.03
N ASN A 95 -11.16 11.97 5.39
CA ASN A 95 -12.37 11.26 5.79
C ASN A 95 -12.50 11.06 7.31
N TRP A 96 -11.60 11.64 8.12
CA TRP A 96 -11.62 11.51 9.58
C TRP A 96 -11.66 10.05 10.07
N GLY A 97 -10.95 9.17 9.37
CA GLY A 97 -10.91 7.73 9.70
C GLY A 97 -12.06 6.92 9.12
N TRP A 98 -13.12 7.54 8.57
CA TRP A 98 -14.28 6.84 8.03
C TRP A 98 -14.09 6.42 6.57
N ALA A 99 -14.23 5.14 6.25
CA ALA A 99 -14.21 4.66 4.88
C ALA A 99 -15.42 3.77 4.59
N GLY A 100 -16.11 4.03 3.48
CA GLY A 100 -17.11 3.10 2.97
C GLY A 100 -16.42 2.02 2.14
N ARG A 101 -16.48 0.76 2.56
CA ARG A 101 -16.06 -0.38 1.75
C ARG A 101 -17.27 -0.97 1.04
N THR A 102 -17.21 -1.02 -0.29
CA THR A 102 -18.23 -1.66 -1.11
C THR A 102 -17.59 -2.49 -2.21
N GLN A 103 -18.19 -3.65 -2.49
CA GLN A 103 -17.82 -4.48 -3.65
C GLN A 103 -18.15 -3.83 -5.00
N VAL A 104 -18.84 -2.68 -5.02
CA VAL A 104 -19.28 -2.00 -6.24
C VAL A 104 -18.83 -0.54 -6.23
N GLN A 105 -17.53 -0.32 -6.03
CA GLN A 105 -16.96 1.00 -6.23
C GLN A 105 -16.44 1.13 -7.67
N THR A 106 -17.11 1.96 -8.46
CA THR A 106 -16.72 2.27 -9.83
C THR A 106 -15.76 3.46 -9.88
N GLY A 107 -14.72 3.33 -10.70
CA GLY A 107 -13.68 4.33 -10.92
C GLY A 107 -12.75 3.89 -12.04
N TYR A 108 -11.69 4.65 -12.31
CA TYR A 108 -10.69 4.25 -13.30
C TYR A 108 -9.28 4.53 -12.79
N ILE A 109 -8.34 3.75 -13.32
CA ILE A 109 -6.92 3.92 -13.05
C ILE A 109 -6.20 4.24 -14.36
N LYS A 110 -5.24 5.16 -14.26
CA LYS A 110 -4.28 5.44 -15.32
C LYS A 110 -2.95 4.80 -14.97
N TYR A 111 -2.26 4.33 -15.99
CA TYR A 111 -0.93 3.76 -15.86
C TYR A 111 0.04 4.35 -16.87
N ASP A 112 1.31 4.38 -16.48
CA ASP A 112 2.43 4.66 -17.35
C ASP A 112 3.18 3.37 -17.64
N THR A 113 3.52 3.15 -18.91
CA THR A 113 4.35 2.02 -19.32
C THR A 113 5.82 2.41 -19.21
N ILE A 114 6.62 1.56 -18.57
CA ILE A 114 8.04 1.76 -18.31
C ILE A 114 8.80 0.61 -18.94
N TRP A 115 9.88 0.93 -19.65
CA TRP A 115 10.83 -0.06 -20.14
C TRP A 115 11.76 -0.52 -19.01
N ALA A 116 11.93 -1.83 -18.88
CA ALA A 116 12.88 -2.44 -17.96
C ALA A 116 13.69 -3.51 -18.69
N GLU A 117 14.90 -3.74 -18.21
CA GLU A 117 15.85 -4.67 -18.78
C GLU A 117 16.39 -5.56 -17.66
N CYS A 118 16.70 -6.81 -17.99
CA CYS A 118 17.40 -7.69 -17.08
C CYS A 118 18.22 -8.74 -17.81
N TRP A 119 19.16 -9.32 -17.07
CA TRP A 119 19.91 -10.49 -17.49
C TRP A 119 19.38 -11.69 -16.73
N ASN A 120 19.07 -12.78 -17.42
CA ASN A 120 18.69 -14.01 -16.75
C ASN A 120 19.91 -14.68 -16.09
N LYS A 121 19.68 -15.71 -15.28
CA LYS A 121 20.74 -16.49 -14.61
C LYS A 121 21.73 -17.19 -15.57
N TYR A 122 21.40 -17.26 -16.85
CA TYR A 122 22.26 -17.83 -17.91
C TYR A 122 23.05 -16.75 -18.66
N GLY A 123 22.90 -15.48 -18.30
CA GLY A 123 23.57 -14.37 -18.95
C GLY A 123 22.92 -13.95 -20.27
N GLU A 124 21.65 -14.25 -20.49
CA GLU A 124 20.91 -13.75 -21.65
C GLU A 124 20.18 -12.43 -21.30
N PHE A 125 20.31 -11.46 -22.20
CA PHE A 125 19.64 -10.16 -22.07
C PHE A 125 18.18 -10.25 -22.49
N SER A 126 17.29 -9.72 -21.66
CA SER A 126 15.85 -9.62 -21.92
C SER A 126 15.33 -8.22 -21.59
N SER A 127 14.49 -7.67 -22.46
CA SER A 127 13.74 -6.43 -22.22
C SER A 127 12.26 -6.71 -22.00
N TYR A 128 11.62 -5.98 -21.09
CA TYR A 128 10.22 -6.16 -20.74
C TYR A 128 9.55 -4.86 -20.29
N PHE A 129 8.21 -4.87 -20.26
CA PHE A 129 7.41 -3.73 -19.82
C PHE A 129 6.99 -3.87 -18.36
N LYS A 130 7.11 -2.75 -17.63
CA LYS A 130 6.47 -2.54 -16.34
C LYS A 130 5.38 -1.49 -16.51
N TYR A 131 4.39 -1.54 -15.64
CA TYR A 131 3.30 -0.60 -15.61
C TYR A 131 3.25 0.03 -14.23
N ARG A 132 3.36 1.36 -14.21
CA ARG A 132 3.31 2.15 -13.00
C ARG A 132 1.94 2.79 -12.86
N PHE A 133 1.35 2.61 -11.68
CA PHE A 133 0.10 3.19 -11.27
C PHE A 133 0.36 4.25 -10.21
N THR A 134 -0.12 5.46 -10.46
CA THR A 134 0.11 6.60 -9.55
C THR A 134 -1.18 7.05 -8.88
N TYR A 135 -2.29 7.07 -9.62
CA TYR A 135 -3.57 7.59 -9.16
C TYR A 135 -4.76 6.70 -9.56
N TYR A 136 -5.65 6.47 -8.61
CA TYR A 136 -7.02 6.00 -8.82
C TYR A 136 -7.96 7.20 -8.83
N TYR A 137 -8.93 7.22 -9.75
CA TYR A 137 -9.97 8.24 -9.80
C TYR A 137 -11.29 7.61 -9.39
N ASP A 138 -11.93 8.17 -8.37
CA ASP A 138 -13.24 7.71 -7.92
C ASP A 138 -14.36 8.14 -8.90
N LYS A 139 -15.59 7.69 -8.64
CA LYS A 139 -16.79 8.06 -9.40
C LYS A 139 -17.09 9.56 -9.43
N LEU A 140 -16.52 10.32 -8.50
CA LEU A 140 -16.66 11.79 -8.42
C LEU A 140 -15.48 12.50 -9.11
N GLY A 141 -14.55 11.76 -9.72
CA GLY A 141 -13.36 12.28 -10.38
C GLY A 141 -12.25 12.70 -9.41
N LYS A 142 -12.38 12.43 -8.11
CA LYS A 142 -11.34 12.73 -7.12
C LYS A 142 -10.20 11.72 -7.23
N SER A 143 -8.97 12.23 -7.29
CA SER A 143 -7.77 11.40 -7.39
C SER A 143 -7.27 10.94 -6.02
N HIS A 144 -6.97 9.66 -5.90
CA HIS A 144 -6.38 8.99 -4.75
C HIS A 144 -5.03 8.38 -5.16
N ARG A 145 -3.97 8.71 -4.41
CA ARG A 145 -2.62 8.25 -4.75
C ARG A 145 -2.42 6.80 -4.32
N ILE A 146 -1.98 5.91 -5.21
CA ILE A 146 -1.93 4.44 -4.99
C ILE A 146 -0.59 3.83 -5.47
N MET A 147 0.53 4.51 -5.20
CA MET A 147 1.87 4.23 -5.75
C MET A 147 2.18 2.72 -5.87
N ALA A 148 2.07 2.19 -7.08
CA ALA A 148 2.26 0.77 -7.35
C ALA A 148 2.93 0.56 -8.71
N THR A 149 3.72 -0.51 -8.82
CA THR A 149 4.32 -0.92 -10.08
C THR A 149 4.15 -2.42 -10.21
N VAL A 150 3.58 -2.86 -11.32
CA VAL A 150 3.46 -4.27 -11.65
C VAL A 150 4.15 -4.52 -12.98
N GLY A 151 4.72 -5.70 -13.13
CA GLY A 151 5.37 -6.13 -14.34
C GLY A 151 5.97 -7.49 -14.09
N GLU A 152 5.97 -8.32 -15.12
CA GLU A 152 6.57 -9.63 -15.03
C GLU A 152 7.99 -9.56 -15.55
N SER A 153 8.88 -10.14 -14.76
CA SER A 153 10.29 -10.21 -15.06
C SER A 153 10.55 -11.57 -15.74
N PRO A 154 10.95 -11.60 -17.02
CA PRO A 154 11.27 -12.86 -17.71
C PRO A 154 12.53 -13.54 -17.14
N CYS A 155 13.23 -12.89 -16.22
CA CYS A 155 14.48 -13.37 -15.62
C CYS A 155 14.32 -13.99 -14.22
N ASP A 156 13.12 -13.99 -13.61
CA ASP A 156 12.88 -14.49 -12.25
C ASP A 156 12.32 -15.94 -12.17
N THR A 157 12.19 -16.65 -13.29
CA THR A 157 11.66 -18.02 -13.29
C THR A 157 12.77 -19.08 -13.10
N GLY A 158 12.68 -19.81 -12.00
CA GLY A 158 13.50 -21.00 -11.72
C GLY A 158 13.30 -22.11 -12.78
N PRO A 159 14.26 -23.05 -12.91
CA PRO A 159 14.19 -24.07 -13.95
C PRO A 159 13.04 -25.04 -13.62
N GLY A 160 12.07 -25.16 -14.53
CA GLY A 160 10.90 -26.04 -14.37
C GLY A 160 9.54 -25.36 -14.52
N SER A 161 9.50 -24.02 -14.53
CA SER A 161 8.33 -23.29 -14.99
C SER A 161 8.48 -23.06 -16.50
N GLY A 162 7.82 -23.89 -17.31
CA GLY A 162 7.53 -23.50 -18.70
C GLY A 162 6.96 -22.07 -18.65
N GLY A 163 7.50 -21.15 -19.45
CA GLY A 163 7.33 -19.71 -19.31
C GLY A 163 5.87 -19.25 -19.28
N HIS A 164 5.22 -19.42 -18.14
CA HIS A 164 3.87 -18.99 -17.89
C HIS A 164 3.97 -17.55 -17.42
N PHE A 165 3.51 -16.66 -18.29
CA PHE A 165 3.21 -15.27 -17.98
C PHE A 165 2.19 -15.25 -16.83
N GLN A 166 2.64 -15.00 -15.61
CA GLN A 166 1.84 -15.04 -14.39
C GLN A 166 1.48 -13.61 -14.00
N VAL A 167 0.26 -13.21 -14.36
CA VAL A 167 -0.13 -11.83 -14.23
C VAL A 167 -0.22 -11.41 -12.76
N PRO A 168 0.55 -10.39 -12.30
CA PRO A 168 0.51 -10.00 -10.91
C PRO A 168 -0.87 -9.41 -10.59
N GLN A 169 -1.60 -10.05 -9.68
CA GLN A 169 -2.68 -9.39 -8.96
C GLN A 169 -2.05 -8.66 -7.77
N LEU A 170 -2.24 -7.34 -7.69
CA LEU A 170 -1.73 -6.52 -6.59
C LEU A 170 -2.88 -5.75 -5.94
N THR A 171 -3.08 -5.96 -4.64
CA THR A 171 -3.97 -5.13 -3.83
C THR A 171 -3.18 -3.99 -3.20
N VAL A 172 -3.59 -2.75 -3.44
CA VAL A 172 -2.90 -1.54 -2.97
C VAL A 172 -3.86 -0.68 -2.15
N VAL A 173 -3.36 -0.08 -1.08
CA VAL A 173 -4.09 0.93 -0.29
C VAL A 173 -3.69 2.33 -0.75
N ALA A 174 -4.64 3.25 -0.86
CA ALA A 174 -4.35 4.63 -1.17
C ALA A 174 -3.45 5.28 -0.10
N ASN A 175 -2.33 5.86 -0.52
CA ASN A 175 -1.35 6.54 0.33
C ASN A 175 -1.86 7.85 0.94
N ASP A 176 -3.00 8.35 0.46
CA ASP A 176 -3.61 9.59 0.92
C ASP A 176 -4.44 9.41 2.20
N GLY A 177 -4.54 8.20 2.74
CA GLY A 177 -5.28 7.90 3.98
C GLY A 177 -6.80 7.85 3.78
N SER A 178 -7.28 7.84 2.53
CA SER A 178 -8.71 7.73 2.22
C SER A 178 -9.32 6.35 2.53
N GLY A 179 -8.48 5.36 2.84
CA GLY A 179 -8.92 3.98 3.12
C GLY A 179 -9.35 3.20 1.88
N TYR A 180 -9.17 3.75 0.67
CA TYR A 180 -9.47 3.03 -0.56
C TYR A 180 -8.50 1.87 -0.77
N LEU A 181 -9.06 0.68 -0.98
CA LEU A 181 -8.37 -0.48 -1.49
C LEU A 181 -8.54 -0.53 -3.00
N THR A 182 -7.55 -1.00 -3.73
CA THR A 182 -7.68 -1.24 -5.16
C THR A 182 -6.98 -2.53 -5.50
N SER A 183 -7.72 -3.47 -6.09
CA SER A 183 -7.13 -4.66 -6.71
C SER A 183 -6.82 -4.37 -8.17
N ILE A 184 -5.56 -4.50 -8.52
CA ILE A 184 -5.07 -4.37 -9.88
C ILE A 184 -4.80 -5.79 -10.36
N ALA A 185 -5.63 -6.26 -11.29
CA ALA A 185 -5.37 -7.48 -12.04
C ALA A 185 -5.14 -7.08 -13.49
N MET A 186 -4.02 -7.52 -14.07
CA MET A 186 -3.85 -7.44 -15.51
C MET A 186 -4.35 -8.73 -16.17
N SER A 187 -4.95 -8.57 -17.34
CA SER A 187 -5.25 -9.66 -18.26
C SER A 187 -4.58 -9.31 -19.58
N ILE A 188 -4.00 -10.30 -20.27
CA ILE A 188 -3.20 -10.10 -21.48
C ILE A 188 -4.02 -9.62 -22.70
N VAL A 189 -5.33 -9.41 -22.53
CA VAL A 189 -6.19 -8.85 -23.56
C VAL A 189 -6.05 -7.33 -23.56
N LEU A 190 -5.19 -6.82 -24.45
CA LEU A 190 -5.11 -5.44 -24.95
C LEU A 190 -5.85 -4.42 -24.07
N LEU A 191 -5.23 -4.02 -22.96
CA LEU A 191 -5.80 -2.95 -22.15
C LEU A 191 -5.68 -1.63 -22.92
N PRO A 192 -6.79 -0.91 -23.19
CA PRO A 192 -6.68 0.49 -23.54
C PRO A 192 -5.98 1.25 -22.40
N ARG A 193 -5.44 2.44 -22.68
CA ARG A 193 -4.66 3.30 -21.75
C ARG A 193 -5.36 3.64 -20.41
N SER A 194 -6.60 3.19 -20.23
CA SER A 194 -7.39 3.21 -19.01
C SER A 194 -8.02 1.83 -18.77
N THR A 195 -7.69 1.20 -17.65
CA THR A 195 -8.30 -0.05 -17.21
C THR A 195 -9.31 0.25 -16.11
N VAL A 196 -10.49 -0.39 -16.18
CA VAL A 196 -11.47 -0.36 -15.11
C VAL A 196 -10.88 -1.14 -13.93
N ALA A 197 -10.63 -0.45 -12.83
CA ALA A 197 -10.16 -1.08 -11.61
C ALA A 197 -11.37 -1.57 -10.82
N THR A 198 -11.36 -2.85 -10.46
CA THR A 198 -12.35 -3.43 -9.56
C THR A 198 -11.81 -3.31 -8.14
N VAL A 199 -12.48 -2.49 -7.33
CA VAL A 199 -12.20 -2.36 -5.90
C VAL A 199 -13.05 -3.41 -5.17
N LEU A 200 -12.40 -4.26 -4.36
CA LEU A 200 -13.03 -5.24 -3.47
C LEU A 200 -13.09 -4.70 -2.04
#